data_AF-A0A1F7FPA6-F1
#
_entry.id   AF-A0A1F7FPA6-F1
#
_cell.length_a   1.000
_cell.length_b   1.000
_cell.length_c   1.000
_cell.angle_alpha   90.00
_cell.angle_beta   90.00
_cell.angle_gamma   90.00
#
_symmetry.space_group_name_H-M   'P 1'
#
loop_
_entity.id
_entity.type
_entity.pdbx_description
1 polymer ?
#
loop_
_entity_poly.entity_id
_entity_poly.type
_entity_poly.pdbx_seq_one_letter_code
_entity_poly.pdbx_strand_id
1 'polypeptide(L)'
;MHDPVGNGNDSESASSVLNRLGFGPKLFDDDTDLHVTGSDLGANQNSVLCYCSHGTHSHGIFDDPEFILNVLDIGFLPGALFNTYESYNGWSFRGVHNSGQELLQDFITVGGTGGSCNVYEPWNVGCMDESITFAEYLHCERNLAEACYKGVRFVSWMNCVIGDPLTRVTVN
;
A
#
# COMPACT_ATOMS: atom_id res chain seq x y z
N MET A 1 -14.58 -0.39 -3.43
CA MET A 1 -15.55 -0.20 -2.34
C MET A 1 -16.18 1.19 -2.49
N HIS A 2 -17.51 1.33 -2.54
CA HIS A 2 -18.14 2.66 -2.59
C HIS A 2 -17.90 3.36 -1.24
N ASP A 3 -17.16 4.45 -1.30
CA ASP A 3 -16.83 5.26 -0.15
C ASP A 3 -18.09 5.95 0.42
N PRO A 4 -18.46 5.71 1.69
CA PRO A 4 -19.64 6.31 2.30
C PRO A 4 -19.42 7.77 2.77
N VAL A 5 -18.19 8.33 2.67
CA VAL A 5 -17.88 9.70 3.13
C VAL A 5 -17.58 10.71 2.02
N GLY A 6 -17.47 10.30 0.75
CA GLY A 6 -17.07 11.19 -0.35
C GLY A 6 -15.56 11.50 -0.41
N ASN A 7 -14.74 10.81 0.37
CA ASN A 7 -13.29 10.68 0.31
C ASN A 7 -12.82 9.63 -0.73
N GLY A 8 -13.18 9.78 -2.00
CA GLY A 8 -12.49 9.09 -3.11
C GLY A 8 -11.04 9.57 -3.31
N ASN A 9 -10.42 10.19 -2.29
CA ASN A 9 -9.31 11.11 -2.42
C ASN A 9 -8.18 10.79 -1.43
N ASP A 10 -8.14 9.61 -0.79
CA ASP A 10 -7.04 9.27 0.14
C ASP A 10 -5.70 9.18 -0.64
N SER A 11 -5.71 8.55 -1.82
CA SER A 11 -4.54 8.50 -2.70
C SER A 11 -4.20 9.85 -3.34
N GLU A 12 -5.21 10.67 -3.69
CA GLU A 12 -4.98 12.07 -4.09
C GLU A 12 -4.37 12.92 -2.94
N SER A 13 -4.87 12.73 -1.72
CA SER A 13 -4.41 13.44 -0.52
C SER A 13 -2.98 13.05 -0.19
N ALA A 14 -2.68 11.76 -0.26
CA ALA A 14 -1.33 11.22 -0.12
C ALA A 14 -0.41 11.73 -1.22
N SER A 15 -0.84 11.72 -2.48
CA SER A 15 -0.10 12.31 -3.60
C SER A 15 0.20 13.79 -3.33
N SER A 16 -0.78 14.56 -2.87
CA SER A 16 -0.63 15.96 -2.51
C SER A 16 0.35 16.18 -1.35
N VAL A 17 0.28 15.37 -0.30
CA VAL A 17 1.21 15.41 0.85
C VAL A 17 2.63 15.09 0.39
N LEU A 18 2.82 14.00 -0.34
CA LEU A 18 4.12 13.52 -0.78
C LEU A 18 4.79 14.46 -1.78
N ASN A 19 4.03 15.05 -2.71
CA ASN A 19 4.52 16.11 -3.59
C ASN A 19 5.01 17.34 -2.80
N ARG A 20 4.28 17.78 -1.75
CA ARG A 20 4.74 18.88 -0.89
C ARG A 20 6.00 18.56 -0.12
N LEU A 21 6.25 17.29 0.18
CA LEU A 21 7.45 16.81 0.86
C LEU A 21 8.62 16.54 -0.10
N GLY A 22 8.43 16.77 -1.41
CA GLY A 22 9.47 16.61 -2.42
C GLY A 22 9.58 15.19 -2.99
N PHE A 23 8.65 14.30 -2.68
CA PHE A 23 8.56 13.00 -3.33
C PHE A 23 7.77 13.10 -4.64
N GLY A 24 8.05 12.23 -5.61
CA GLY A 24 7.34 12.16 -6.90
C GLY A 24 6.38 10.98 -6.99
N PRO A 25 5.25 10.98 -6.23
CA PRO A 25 4.25 9.93 -6.34
C PRO A 25 3.60 9.97 -7.73
N LYS A 26 3.25 8.80 -8.24
CA LYS A 26 2.45 8.63 -9.45
C LYS A 26 1.12 8.02 -9.05
N LEU A 27 0.05 8.66 -9.49
CA LEU A 27 -1.29 8.09 -9.44
C LEU A 27 -1.53 7.25 -10.69
N PHE A 28 -2.15 6.10 -10.50
CA PHE A 28 -2.57 5.17 -11.54
C PHE A 28 -4.08 4.90 -11.38
N ASP A 29 -4.72 4.54 -12.50
CA ASP A 29 -6.15 4.21 -12.67
C ASP A 29 -7.17 5.08 -11.90
N ASP A 30 -7.79 6.02 -12.62
CA ASP A 30 -8.77 7.00 -12.11
C ASP A 30 -8.39 7.64 -10.75
N ASP A 31 -7.09 7.87 -10.53
CA ASP A 31 -6.48 8.49 -9.34
C ASP A 31 -6.60 7.70 -8.02
N THR A 32 -6.83 6.39 -8.10
CA THR A 32 -7.07 5.54 -6.91
C THR A 32 -5.89 4.70 -6.48
N ASP A 33 -4.89 4.50 -7.33
CA ASP A 33 -3.68 3.75 -6.97
C ASP A 33 -2.47 4.68 -6.87
N LEU A 34 -1.75 4.57 -5.76
CA LEU A 34 -0.63 5.44 -5.44
C LEU A 34 0.67 4.65 -5.40
N HIS A 35 1.54 4.94 -6.35
CA HIS A 35 2.89 4.40 -6.41
C HIS A 35 3.89 5.51 -6.13
N VAL A 36 4.68 5.35 -5.07
CA VAL A 36 5.82 6.24 -4.85
C VAL A 36 7.02 5.69 -5.58
N THR A 37 7.18 6.16 -6.83
CA THR A 37 8.39 5.99 -7.63
C THR A 37 9.36 7.12 -7.32
N GLY A 38 10.66 6.88 -7.40
CA GLY A 38 11.64 7.96 -7.31
C GLY A 38 12.48 8.02 -8.55
N SER A 39 12.49 9.17 -9.22
CA SER A 39 13.65 9.58 -10.03
C SER A 39 14.87 9.85 -9.13
N ASP A 40 14.63 10.31 -7.90
CA ASP A 40 15.67 10.63 -6.91
C ASP A 40 16.03 9.42 -6.01
N LEU A 41 15.28 8.32 -6.10
CA LEU A 41 15.55 7.05 -5.38
C LEU A 41 16.61 6.17 -6.07
N GLY A 42 17.22 6.64 -7.16
CA GLY A 42 18.36 5.98 -7.81
C GLY A 42 18.09 4.60 -8.43
N ALA A 43 16.82 4.21 -8.60
CA ALA A 43 16.44 2.87 -9.00
C ALA A 43 15.63 2.83 -10.31
N ASN A 44 15.43 1.62 -10.83
CA ASN A 44 14.66 1.34 -12.04
C ASN A 44 13.33 2.13 -12.03
N GLN A 45 13.02 2.87 -13.10
CA GLN A 45 11.85 3.77 -13.14
C GLN A 45 10.51 3.05 -12.94
N ASN A 46 10.52 1.73 -12.99
CA ASN A 46 9.36 0.87 -12.78
C ASN A 46 9.31 0.23 -11.37
N SER A 47 10.16 0.65 -10.43
CA SER A 47 10.16 0.12 -9.06
C SER A 47 9.71 1.14 -8.03
N VAL A 48 8.96 0.69 -7.03
CA VAL A 48 8.31 1.54 -6.03
C VAL A 48 8.80 1.25 -4.62
N LEU A 49 8.78 2.28 -3.76
CA LEU A 49 9.06 2.16 -2.32
C LEU A 49 7.77 2.16 -1.48
N CYS A 50 6.67 2.65 -2.04
CA CYS A 50 5.36 2.55 -1.44
C CYS A 50 4.35 2.25 -2.53
N TYR A 51 3.53 1.21 -2.29
CA TYR A 51 2.47 0.76 -3.15
C TYR A 51 1.17 0.82 -2.36
N CYS A 52 0.21 1.60 -2.85
CA CYS A 52 -1.15 1.60 -2.36
C CYS A 52 -2.11 1.39 -3.53
N SER A 53 -3.09 0.50 -3.38
CA SER A 53 -4.17 0.37 -4.34
C SER A 53 -5.54 0.36 -3.68
N HIS A 54 -6.56 0.80 -4.42
CA HIS A 54 -7.96 0.63 -4.04
C HIS A 54 -8.58 -0.68 -4.56
N GLY A 55 -7.73 -1.59 -5.03
CA GLY A 55 -8.02 -2.99 -5.25
C GLY A 55 -8.86 -3.26 -6.48
N THR A 56 -9.72 -4.27 -6.40
CA THR A 56 -10.71 -4.65 -7.44
C THR A 56 -11.49 -3.52 -8.11
N HIS A 57 -11.59 -2.35 -7.47
CA HIS A 57 -12.35 -1.21 -7.98
C HIS A 57 -11.49 -0.16 -8.68
N SER A 58 -10.16 -0.23 -8.58
CA SER A 58 -9.27 0.68 -9.30
C SER A 58 -8.95 0.18 -10.70
N HIS A 59 -8.76 -1.12 -10.88
CA HIS A 59 -8.19 -1.66 -12.11
C HIS A 59 -9.12 -2.53 -12.99
N GLY A 60 -10.40 -2.65 -12.65
CA GLY A 60 -11.30 -3.62 -13.31
C GLY A 60 -10.84 -5.08 -13.15
N ILE A 61 -9.94 -5.36 -12.19
CA ILE A 61 -9.37 -6.68 -11.88
C ILE A 61 -10.44 -7.50 -11.16
N PHE A 62 -11.33 -8.12 -11.92
CA PHE A 62 -12.22 -9.16 -11.40
C PHE A 62 -11.70 -10.58 -11.72
N ASP A 63 -10.67 -10.70 -12.56
CA ASP A 63 -10.38 -11.97 -13.24
C ASP A 63 -9.09 -12.68 -12.79
N ASP A 64 -8.21 -12.05 -12.01
CA ASP A 64 -6.98 -12.71 -11.52
C ASP A 64 -6.85 -12.66 -9.98
N PRO A 65 -7.06 -13.79 -9.27
CA PRO A 65 -6.88 -13.89 -7.82
C PRO A 65 -5.40 -13.75 -7.38
N GLU A 66 -4.48 -13.75 -8.34
CA GLU A 66 -3.04 -13.67 -8.15
C GLU A 66 -2.49 -12.43 -8.89
N PHE A 67 -3.26 -11.34 -8.96
CA PHE A 67 -2.92 -10.13 -9.72
C PHE A 67 -1.48 -9.63 -9.47
N ILE A 68 -1.05 -9.55 -8.20
CA ILE A 68 0.32 -9.12 -7.85
C ILE A 68 1.38 -10.05 -8.48
N LEU A 69 1.08 -11.35 -8.60
CA LEU A 69 2.01 -12.35 -9.13
C LEU A 69 2.03 -12.37 -10.66
N ASN A 70 0.85 -12.22 -11.29
CA ASN A 70 0.65 -12.56 -12.70
C ASN A 70 0.51 -11.34 -13.62
N VAL A 71 0.06 -10.21 -13.08
CA VAL A 71 -0.38 -9.05 -13.89
C VAL A 71 0.34 -7.77 -13.50
N LEU A 72 0.59 -7.55 -12.21
CA LEU A 72 1.24 -6.36 -11.70
C LEU A 72 2.70 -6.28 -12.18
N ASP A 73 2.94 -5.51 -13.23
CA ASP A 73 4.27 -5.33 -13.85
C ASP A 73 5.01 -4.12 -13.26
N ILE A 74 5.23 -4.13 -11.94
CA ILE A 74 6.12 -3.18 -11.24
C ILE A 74 7.10 -3.93 -10.34
N GLY A 75 8.28 -3.34 -10.12
CA GLY A 75 9.25 -3.85 -9.15
C GLY A 75 9.09 -3.23 -7.77
N PHE A 76 9.68 -3.86 -6.76
CA PHE A 76 9.70 -3.34 -5.39
C PHE A 76 11.13 -3.05 -4.94
N LEU A 77 11.35 -1.86 -4.40
CA LEU A 77 12.64 -1.48 -3.82
C LEU A 77 12.83 -2.14 -2.45
N PRO A 78 14.08 -2.36 -1.99
CA PRO A 78 14.32 -2.78 -0.61
C PRO A 78 13.68 -1.79 0.38
N GLY A 79 12.84 -2.30 1.28
CA GLY A 79 12.03 -1.48 2.17
C GLY A 79 10.62 -1.14 1.65
N ALA A 80 10.21 -1.65 0.48
CA ALA A 80 8.92 -1.32 -0.10
C ALA A 80 7.75 -1.69 0.83
N LEU A 81 6.83 -0.74 1.01
CA LEU A 81 5.61 -0.91 1.79
C LEU A 81 4.38 -1.15 0.91
N PHE A 82 3.48 -2.00 1.41
CA PHE A 82 2.19 -2.33 0.83
C PHE A 82 1.04 -1.79 1.67
N ASN A 83 0.01 -1.32 0.98
CA ASN A 83 -1.32 -1.05 1.52
C ASN A 83 -2.35 -1.32 0.43
N THR A 84 -3.50 -1.89 0.75
CA THR A 84 -4.65 -1.80 -0.17
C THR A 84 -5.95 -1.57 0.58
N TYR A 85 -6.87 -0.85 -0.06
CA TYR A 85 -8.23 -0.62 0.44
C TYR A 85 -9.12 -1.81 0.08
N GLU A 86 -8.71 -2.97 0.56
CA GLU A 86 -9.40 -4.22 0.28
C GLU A 86 -9.68 -5.04 1.53
N SER A 87 -10.79 -5.76 1.42
CA SER A 87 -11.22 -6.82 2.30
C SER A 87 -10.27 -8.00 2.23
N TYR A 88 -10.00 -8.64 3.37
CA TYR A 88 -9.34 -9.96 3.41
C TYR A 88 -7.94 -10.04 2.76
N ASN A 89 -7.30 -8.92 2.41
CA ASN A 89 -5.94 -8.89 1.84
C ASN A 89 -4.84 -9.38 2.82
N GLY A 90 -5.22 -9.67 4.07
CA GLY A 90 -4.40 -10.29 5.12
C GLY A 90 -4.94 -11.62 5.64
N TRP A 91 -5.91 -12.24 4.97
CA TRP A 91 -6.59 -13.46 5.44
C TRP A 91 -5.65 -14.66 5.68
N SER A 92 -4.61 -14.82 4.86
CA SER A 92 -3.68 -15.94 4.93
C SER A 92 -2.30 -15.55 4.41
N PHE A 93 -1.26 -16.18 4.96
CA PHE A 93 0.13 -16.11 4.51
C PHE A 93 0.66 -17.52 4.16
N ARG A 94 -0.24 -18.36 3.65
CA ARG A 94 0.03 -19.78 3.34
C ARG A 94 -0.12 -20.10 1.85
N GLY A 95 -0.13 -19.07 0.99
CA GLY A 95 -0.39 -19.22 -0.45
C GLY A 95 -1.84 -19.58 -0.75
N VAL A 96 -2.78 -19.07 0.06
CA VAL A 96 -4.22 -19.24 -0.18
C VAL A 96 -4.75 -17.92 -0.73
N HIS A 97 -5.35 -17.98 -1.91
CA HIS A 97 -5.93 -16.83 -2.59
C HIS A 97 -7.45 -16.88 -2.53
N ASN A 98 -8.06 -15.71 -2.35
CA ASN A 98 -9.47 -15.45 -2.57
C ASN A 98 -9.64 -14.74 -3.93
N SER A 99 -10.84 -14.79 -4.49
CA SER A 99 -11.09 -14.21 -5.80
C SER A 99 -11.17 -12.70 -5.74
N GLY A 100 -10.20 -12.04 -6.38
CA GLY A 100 -10.21 -10.59 -6.61
C GLY A 100 -9.74 -9.79 -5.40
N GLN A 101 -8.58 -10.10 -4.83
CA GLN A 101 -7.93 -9.25 -3.84
C GLN A 101 -6.42 -9.27 -4.08
N GLU A 102 -5.78 -8.14 -3.90
CA GLU A 102 -4.34 -8.00 -3.87
C GLU A 102 -3.85 -8.37 -2.47
N LEU A 103 -3.08 -9.45 -2.36
CA LEU A 103 -2.71 -10.01 -1.06
C LEU A 103 -1.33 -9.55 -0.62
N LEU A 104 -1.19 -9.17 0.66
CA LEU A 104 0.13 -8.81 1.21
C LEU A 104 1.11 -9.99 1.13
N GLN A 105 0.63 -11.23 1.16
CA GLN A 105 1.50 -12.40 0.97
C GLN A 105 2.14 -12.43 -0.43
N ASP A 106 1.41 -12.00 -1.46
CA ASP A 106 1.88 -12.02 -2.84
C ASP A 106 2.88 -10.91 -3.06
N PHE A 107 2.60 -9.72 -2.51
CA PHE A 107 3.55 -8.60 -2.47
C PHE A 107 4.90 -9.01 -1.86
N ILE A 108 4.87 -9.71 -0.71
CA ILE A 108 6.10 -10.24 -0.08
C ILE A 108 6.77 -11.30 -0.99
N THR A 109 5.97 -12.16 -1.64
CA THR A 109 6.48 -13.23 -2.52
C THR A 109 7.25 -12.67 -3.71
N VAL A 110 6.83 -11.53 -4.27
CA VAL A 110 7.52 -10.86 -5.38
C VAL A 110 8.60 -9.87 -4.95
N GLY A 111 8.98 -9.87 -3.67
CA GLY A 111 10.14 -9.11 -3.15
C GLY A 111 9.80 -7.82 -2.40
N GLY A 112 8.52 -7.54 -2.16
CA GLY A 112 8.09 -6.50 -1.25
C GLY A 112 8.52 -6.78 0.22
N THR A 113 8.61 -5.74 1.05
CA THR A 113 9.17 -5.87 2.41
C THR A 113 8.12 -6.14 3.48
N GLY A 114 6.97 -5.47 3.40
CA GLY A 114 5.89 -5.60 4.38
C GLY A 114 4.86 -4.50 4.20
N GLY A 115 3.97 -4.34 5.17
CA GLY A 115 2.92 -3.33 5.10
C GLY A 115 1.75 -3.60 6.04
N SER A 116 0.61 -3.02 5.70
CA SER A 116 -0.66 -3.26 6.40
C SER A 116 -1.64 -4.01 5.50
N CYS A 117 -2.44 -4.86 6.12
CA CYS A 117 -3.54 -5.59 5.49
C CYS A 117 -4.70 -5.76 6.49
N ASN A 118 -5.80 -6.34 6.02
CA ASN A 118 -7.06 -6.50 6.71
C ASN A 118 -7.44 -7.99 6.70
N VAL A 119 -7.72 -8.56 7.88
CA VAL A 119 -8.10 -9.98 8.00
C VAL A 119 -9.59 -10.23 7.72
N TYR A 120 -10.39 -9.16 7.68
CA TYR A 120 -11.83 -9.16 7.39
C TYR A 120 -12.21 -7.88 6.64
N GLU A 121 -13.47 -7.74 6.21
CA GLU A 121 -14.02 -6.57 5.51
C GLU A 121 -13.88 -5.26 6.32
N PRO A 122 -12.92 -4.37 6.01
CA PRO A 122 -12.84 -3.08 6.66
C PRO A 122 -13.83 -2.11 6.01
N TRP A 123 -14.30 -1.09 6.74
CA TRP A 123 -14.75 0.11 6.05
C TRP A 123 -13.53 0.85 5.49
N ASN A 124 -13.67 1.60 4.40
CA ASN A 124 -12.58 2.44 3.85
C ASN A 124 -11.88 3.28 4.93
N VAL A 125 -12.68 3.86 5.85
CA VAL A 125 -12.15 4.65 6.98
C VAL A 125 -11.35 3.84 7.99
N GLY A 126 -11.41 2.52 7.94
CA GLY A 126 -10.66 1.59 8.77
C GLY A 126 -9.39 1.05 8.12
N CYS A 127 -9.23 1.19 6.79
CA CYS A 127 -7.97 0.90 6.13
C CYS A 127 -6.86 1.83 6.64
N MET A 128 -5.61 1.39 6.49
CA MET A 128 -4.46 2.21 6.84
C MET A 128 -4.39 3.43 5.92
N ASP A 129 -4.23 4.61 6.51
CA ASP A 129 -4.07 5.87 5.78
C ASP A 129 -2.67 5.95 5.18
N GLU A 130 -2.58 5.90 3.86
CA GLU A 130 -1.35 5.96 3.08
C GLU A 130 -0.74 7.36 3.08
N SER A 131 -1.56 8.42 3.18
CA SER A 131 -1.06 9.80 3.28
C SER A 131 -0.23 10.02 4.53
N ILE A 132 -0.65 9.43 5.64
CA ILE A 132 0.08 9.45 6.91
C ILE A 132 1.22 8.45 6.86
N THR A 133 0.94 7.18 6.53
CA THR A 133 1.94 6.11 6.59
C THR A 133 3.16 6.41 5.72
N PHE A 134 2.95 6.81 4.47
CA PHE A 134 4.06 7.03 3.55
C PHE A 134 4.84 8.30 3.89
N ALA A 135 4.18 9.35 4.38
CA ALA A 135 4.89 10.53 4.88
C ALA A 135 5.74 10.20 6.12
N GLU A 136 5.20 9.43 7.07
CA GLU A 136 5.91 9.01 8.28
C GLU A 136 7.10 8.10 7.96
N TYR A 137 6.95 7.20 6.98
CA TYR A 137 8.00 6.28 6.55
C TYR A 137 9.12 6.98 5.74
N LEU A 138 8.74 7.78 4.74
CA LEU A 138 9.68 8.37 3.77
C LEU A 138 10.31 9.66 4.28
N HIS A 139 9.52 10.54 4.88
CA HIS A 139 9.99 11.87 5.29
C HIS A 139 10.49 11.90 6.72
N CYS A 140 9.78 11.23 7.63
CA CYS A 140 10.15 11.24 9.05
C CYS A 140 11.10 10.09 9.44
N GLU A 141 11.51 9.27 8.49
CA GLU A 141 12.42 8.13 8.67
C GLU A 141 12.02 7.16 9.79
N ARG A 142 10.71 7.02 10.04
CA ARG A 142 10.20 6.05 11.00
C ARG A 142 10.39 4.63 10.49
N ASN A 143 10.50 3.68 11.41
CA ASN A 143 10.50 2.28 11.01
C ASN A 143 9.10 1.84 10.55
N LEU A 144 9.03 0.68 9.89
CA LEU A 144 7.80 0.13 9.32
C LEU A 144 6.68 0.05 10.35
N ALA A 145 6.97 -0.45 11.56
CA ALA A 145 5.96 -0.58 12.59
C ALA A 145 5.41 0.79 13.01
N GLU A 146 6.28 1.75 13.31
CA GLU A 146 5.89 3.10 13.70
C GLU A 146 5.07 3.81 12.61
N ALA A 147 5.51 3.73 11.35
CA ALA A 147 4.83 4.36 10.22
C ALA A 147 3.44 3.74 9.99
N CYS A 148 3.33 2.41 9.94
CA CYS A 148 2.06 1.73 9.73
C CYS A 148 1.09 1.97 10.89
N TYR A 149 1.53 1.86 12.15
CA TYR A 149 0.65 2.11 13.29
C TYR A 149 0.19 3.57 13.40
N LYS A 150 0.93 4.51 12.82
CA LYS A 150 0.50 5.92 12.71
C LYS A 150 -0.61 6.13 11.68
N GLY A 151 -0.61 5.34 10.61
CA GLY A 151 -1.69 5.35 9.61
C GLY A 151 -2.91 4.49 9.97
N VAL A 152 -2.78 3.54 10.91
CA VAL A 152 -3.94 2.78 11.40
C VAL A 152 -4.88 3.68 12.21
N ARG A 153 -6.10 3.87 11.69
CA ARG A 153 -7.10 4.79 12.27
C ARG A 153 -7.83 4.21 13.50
N PHE A 154 -7.88 2.88 13.65
CA PHE A 154 -8.58 2.21 14.75
C PHE A 154 -7.73 1.12 15.42
N VAL A 155 -7.57 1.22 16.75
CA VAL A 155 -6.94 0.18 17.58
C VAL A 155 -7.94 -0.95 17.84
N SER A 156 -7.47 -2.20 17.83
CA SER A 156 -8.31 -3.40 17.97
C SER A 156 -9.32 -3.60 16.82
N TRP A 157 -8.97 -3.10 15.63
CA TRP A 157 -9.69 -3.36 14.39
C TRP A 157 -9.14 -4.61 13.68
N MET A 158 -9.61 -4.87 12.46
CA MET A 158 -9.22 -6.02 11.66
C MET A 158 -7.91 -5.84 10.85
N ASN A 159 -7.12 -4.81 11.16
CA ASN A 159 -5.86 -4.54 10.47
C ASN A 159 -4.73 -5.36 11.09
N CYS A 160 -3.79 -5.81 10.27
CA CYS A 160 -2.53 -6.43 10.66
C CYS A 160 -1.38 -5.69 10.00
N VAL A 161 -0.31 -5.47 10.77
CA VAL A 161 0.97 -4.95 10.26
C VAL A 161 1.95 -6.11 10.17
N ILE A 162 2.52 -6.36 8.99
CA ILE A 162 3.38 -7.51 8.70
C ILE A 162 4.70 -7.02 8.10
N GLY A 163 5.81 -7.58 8.56
CA GLY A 163 7.18 -7.25 8.13
C GLY A 163 8.16 -7.23 9.31
N ASP A 164 9.44 -6.97 9.04
CA ASP A 164 10.40 -6.66 10.11
C ASP A 164 10.08 -5.27 10.68
N PRO A 165 9.70 -5.17 11.97
CA PRO A 165 9.26 -3.91 12.58
C PRO A 165 10.34 -2.83 12.58
N LEU A 166 11.63 -3.17 12.48
CA LEU A 166 12.74 -2.22 12.48
C LEU A 166 13.18 -1.78 11.07
N THR A 167 12.55 -2.30 10.02
CA THR A 167 12.81 -1.86 8.64
C THR A 167 12.61 -0.36 8.54
N ARG A 168 13.62 0.36 8.03
CA ARG A 168 13.54 1.78 7.69
C ARG A 168 14.18 2.01 6.34
N VAL A 169 13.78 3.10 5.70
CA VAL A 169 14.39 3.60 4.46
C VAL A 169 15.00 4.96 4.72
N THR A 170 16.01 5.30 3.94
CA THR A 170 16.56 6.65 3.88
C THR A 170 16.53 7.07 2.43
N VAL A 171 15.76 8.12 2.16
CA VAL A 171 15.59 8.70 0.84
C VAL A 171 16.37 10.01 0.84
N ASN A 172 17.41 10.10 0.01
CA ASN A 172 18.30 11.26 -0.08
C ASN A 172 17.82 12.26 -1.14
#